data_AF-A0A2V6ZD38-F1
#
_entry.id   AF-A0A2V6ZD38-F1
#
_cell.length_a   1.000
_cell.length_b   1.000
_cell.length_c   1.000
_cell.angle_alpha   90.00
_cell.angle_beta   90.00
_cell.angle_gamma   90.00
#
_symmetry.space_group_name_H-M   'P 1'
#
loop_
_entity.id
_entity.type
_entity.pdbx_description
1 polymer ?
#
loop_
_entity_poly.entity_id
_entity_poly.type
_entity_poly.pdbx_seq_one_letter_code
_entity_poly.pdbx_strand_id
1 'polypeptide(L)'
;MWRAWFSFSARTPRGASGASRSSSTTGSPTSCCALRPPADVGKPSQTQDRHEERMAELLISPDQIYREVQKAVADALQISAEKVQPDMSLISDLAAESLDFIDINFRLEQRFGVAMPRKYLLDHVEELFGEGTAIDGGGRLTEVAVTIWNARLGSAGPRVHAGMPLDDVPTLVTPRTLVMIVEEILATCPDTCPNCGKAAWTVVEECTIGCGECRSRAPLVTGDDVIRRWLEDFRARGGPMSSAS
;
A
#
# COMPACT_ATOMS: atom_id res chain seq x y z
N MET A 1 -20.74 -9.46 -8.74
CA MET A 1 -19.50 -8.70 -8.93
C MET A 1 -19.18 -7.74 -7.77
N TRP A 2 -20.15 -7.37 -6.90
CA TRP A 2 -19.90 -6.79 -5.56
C TRP A 2 -20.77 -7.46 -4.46
N ARG A 3 -21.24 -8.70 -4.70
CA ARG A 3 -22.21 -9.40 -3.82
C ARG A 3 -21.59 -9.97 -2.53
N ALA A 4 -20.28 -9.87 -2.34
CA ALA A 4 -19.60 -10.35 -1.13
C ALA A 4 -19.68 -9.37 0.04
N TRP A 5 -19.86 -8.07 -0.21
CA TRP A 5 -19.70 -7.00 0.79
C TRP A 5 -20.73 -6.94 1.93
N PHE A 6 -21.82 -7.70 1.87
CA PHE A 6 -22.88 -7.58 2.88
C PHE A 6 -23.42 -8.95 3.30
N SER A 7 -22.79 -9.55 4.31
CA SER A 7 -23.42 -10.51 5.20
C SER A 7 -22.97 -10.29 6.65
N PHE A 8 -23.51 -9.26 7.29
CA PHE A 8 -23.24 -8.97 8.69
C PHE A 8 -24.05 -9.93 9.58
N SER A 9 -23.36 -10.87 10.25
CA SER A 9 -23.92 -11.70 11.31
C SER A 9 -23.03 -11.57 12.55
N ALA A 10 -23.46 -10.71 13.47
CA ALA A 10 -22.82 -10.43 14.74
C ALA A 10 -22.65 -11.70 15.61
N ARG A 11 -21.44 -11.94 16.11
CA ARG A 11 -21.24 -12.62 17.39
C ARG A 11 -19.86 -12.35 18.00
N THR A 12 -19.87 -11.79 19.21
CA THR A 12 -18.71 -11.55 20.08
C THR A 12 -18.19 -12.85 20.72
N PRO A 13 -16.88 -12.97 20.99
CA PRO A 13 -16.39 -13.84 22.04
C PRO A 13 -15.82 -13.08 23.25
N ARG A 14 -15.96 -13.76 24.39
CA ARG A 14 -15.69 -13.33 25.77
C ARG A 14 -14.20 -13.29 26.07
N GLY A 15 -13.88 -12.50 27.09
CA GLY A 15 -12.53 -12.20 27.53
C GLY A 15 -11.77 -13.35 28.18
N ALA A 16 -10.45 -13.19 28.14
CA ALA A 16 -9.45 -13.97 28.84
C ALA A 16 -9.22 -13.42 30.26
N SER A 17 -9.00 -14.32 31.22
CA SER A 17 -8.37 -14.01 32.49
C SER A 17 -7.60 -15.24 32.98
N GLY A 18 -6.39 -15.02 33.51
CA GLY A 18 -5.56 -16.08 34.06
C GLY A 18 -4.11 -15.65 34.24
N ALA A 19 -3.82 -15.11 35.43
CA ALA A 19 -2.54 -14.55 35.86
C ALA A 19 -1.54 -15.60 36.39
N SER A 20 -0.40 -15.06 36.87
CA SER A 20 0.55 -15.60 37.87
C SER A 20 1.85 -16.19 37.28
N ARG A 21 3.05 -16.08 37.88
CA ARG A 21 3.54 -15.53 39.16
C ARG A 21 5.09 -15.55 39.12
N SER A 22 5.74 -14.62 39.85
CA SER A 22 7.01 -14.69 40.66
C SER A 22 8.26 -15.42 40.10
N SER A 23 9.53 -15.06 40.36
CA SER A 23 10.16 -14.54 41.59
C SER A 23 11.61 -14.07 41.31
N SER A 24 12.10 -13.22 42.21
CA SER A 24 13.47 -12.75 42.52
C SER A 24 14.66 -13.70 42.36
N THR A 25 15.89 -13.17 42.16
CA THR A 25 17.05 -13.29 43.10
C THR A 25 18.15 -12.26 42.74
N THR A 26 18.81 -11.75 43.77
CA THR A 26 19.87 -10.74 43.88
C THR A 26 21.30 -11.28 43.67
N GLY A 27 22.24 -10.43 43.24
CA GLY A 27 23.69 -10.67 43.37
C GLY A 27 24.57 -9.73 42.52
N SER A 28 25.49 -9.00 43.15
CA SER A 28 26.53 -8.10 42.58
C SER A 28 27.74 -8.14 43.53
N PRO A 29 28.94 -7.57 43.25
CA PRO A 29 29.62 -7.17 41.99
C PRO A 29 31.03 -7.84 41.88
N THR A 30 31.85 -7.55 40.84
CA THR A 30 33.30 -7.16 40.91
C THR A 30 33.95 -6.99 39.50
N SER A 31 34.46 -5.77 39.26
CA SER A 31 35.70 -5.30 38.59
C SER A 31 36.27 -5.89 37.26
N CYS A 32 36.36 -4.98 36.27
CA CYS A 32 37.44 -4.66 35.31
C CYS A 32 38.34 -5.73 34.68
N CYS A 33 38.25 -5.86 33.35
CA CYS A 33 39.41 -5.72 32.44
C CYS A 33 38.94 -5.38 31.01
N ALA A 34 39.64 -4.43 30.39
CA ALA A 34 39.38 -3.90 29.07
C ALA A 34 39.92 -4.81 27.96
N LEU A 35 39.11 -5.08 26.94
CA LEU A 35 39.57 -5.45 25.60
C LEU A 35 38.65 -4.79 24.56
N ARG A 36 39.28 -4.10 23.60
CA ARG A 36 38.71 -3.44 22.41
C ARG A 36 38.95 -4.35 21.19
N PRO A 37 38.33 -4.08 20.03
CA PRO A 37 37.07 -4.64 19.53
C PRO A 37 37.30 -5.65 18.37
N PRO A 38 36.29 -6.41 17.91
CA PRO A 38 36.24 -6.81 16.51
C PRO A 38 35.54 -5.73 15.68
N ALA A 39 36.05 -5.61 14.45
CA ALA A 39 35.58 -4.72 13.40
C ALA A 39 34.19 -5.10 12.85
N ASP A 40 33.69 -4.21 12.00
CA ASP A 40 32.49 -4.32 11.17
C ASP A 40 31.14 -4.15 11.89
N VAL A 41 30.86 -2.89 12.26
CA VAL A 41 29.49 -2.38 12.18
C VAL A 41 29.11 -2.41 10.69
N GLY A 42 28.42 -3.48 10.29
CA GLY A 42 27.79 -3.60 8.99
C GLY A 42 26.96 -2.36 8.71
N LYS A 43 27.18 -1.78 7.52
CA LYS A 43 26.39 -0.65 6.99
C LYS A 43 24.89 -0.92 7.14
N PRO A 44 24.09 0.12 7.45
CA PRO A 44 22.63 -0.01 7.50
C PRO A 44 22.09 -0.51 6.15
N SER A 45 21.01 -1.29 6.24
CA SER A 45 20.35 -1.98 5.15
C SER A 45 19.93 -1.01 4.03
N GLN A 46 20.45 -1.26 2.83
CA GLN A 46 20.26 -0.51 1.57
C GLN A 46 18.80 -0.40 1.06
N THR A 47 17.82 -0.83 1.85
CA THR A 47 16.41 -0.90 1.45
C THR A 47 15.66 0.39 1.75
N GLN A 48 16.02 1.11 2.82
CA GLN A 48 15.41 2.39 3.18
C GLN A 48 15.94 3.55 2.32
N ASP A 49 17.26 3.59 2.11
CA ASP A 49 17.93 4.64 1.32
C ASP A 49 17.39 4.71 -0.12
N ARG A 50 17.11 3.56 -0.74
CA ARG A 50 16.60 3.48 -2.13
C ARG A 50 15.15 3.96 -2.27
N HIS A 51 14.34 3.83 -1.21
CA HIS A 51 12.97 4.34 -1.22
C HIS A 51 12.96 5.87 -1.10
N GLU A 52 13.79 6.45 -0.23
CA GLU A 52 13.88 7.92 -0.09
C GLU A 52 14.45 8.58 -1.36
N GLU A 53 15.46 7.98 -2.00
CA GLU A 53 16.03 8.49 -3.27
C GLU A 53 15.02 8.41 -4.44
N ARG A 54 14.24 7.34 -4.54
CA ARG A 54 13.20 7.18 -5.57
C ARG A 54 12.02 8.15 -5.37
N MET A 55 11.79 8.59 -4.13
CA MET A 55 10.75 9.58 -3.79
C MET A 55 11.17 11.03 -4.10
N ALA A 56 12.48 11.31 -4.18
CA ALA A 56 13.02 12.63 -4.50
C ALA A 56 12.99 12.96 -6.01
N GLU A 57 12.78 11.97 -6.88
CA GLU A 57 12.74 12.14 -8.35
C GLU A 57 11.31 12.27 -8.92
N LEU A 58 10.27 12.18 -8.09
CA LEU A 58 8.90 12.40 -8.56
C LEU A 58 8.68 13.88 -8.90
N LEU A 59 8.22 14.13 -10.13
CA LEU A 59 7.84 15.47 -10.61
C LEU A 59 6.74 16.11 -9.75
N ILE A 60 5.97 15.29 -9.04
CA ILE A 60 4.90 15.71 -8.14
C ILE A 60 5.26 15.19 -6.75
N SER A 61 5.39 16.09 -5.77
CA SER A 61 5.82 15.72 -4.43
C SER A 61 4.74 14.96 -3.65
N PRO A 62 5.13 14.12 -2.67
CA PRO A 62 4.18 13.41 -1.79
C PRO A 62 3.19 14.34 -1.09
N ASP A 63 3.64 15.51 -0.64
CA ASP A 63 2.77 16.52 0.00
C ASP A 63 1.74 17.08 -0.99
N GLN A 64 2.12 17.27 -2.25
CA GLN A 64 1.20 17.69 -3.30
C GLN A 64 0.18 16.61 -3.59
N ILE A 65 0.61 15.34 -3.66
CA ILE A 65 -0.29 14.20 -3.86
C ILE A 65 -1.28 14.10 -2.71
N TYR A 66 -0.80 14.18 -1.47
CA TYR A 66 -1.65 14.14 -0.29
C TYR A 66 -2.69 15.26 -0.25
N ARG A 67 -2.31 16.51 -0.60
CA ARG A 67 -3.26 17.62 -0.68
C ARG A 67 -4.41 17.34 -1.66
N GLU A 68 -4.11 16.77 -2.82
CA GLU A 68 -5.15 16.45 -3.81
C GLU A 68 -5.98 15.22 -3.41
N VAL A 69 -5.38 14.23 -2.75
CA VAL A 69 -6.13 13.13 -2.11
C VAL A 69 -7.08 13.65 -1.04
N GLN A 70 -6.60 14.53 -0.16
CA GLN A 70 -7.40 15.16 0.88
C GLN A 70 -8.59 15.92 0.29
N LYS A 71 -8.40 16.69 -0.80
CA LYS A 71 -9.49 17.37 -1.51
C LYS A 71 -10.47 16.37 -2.13
N ALA A 72 -9.98 15.34 -2.83
CA ALA A 72 -10.84 14.35 -3.47
C ALA A 72 -11.73 13.63 -2.45
N VAL A 73 -11.17 13.23 -1.31
CA VAL A 73 -11.92 12.62 -0.20
C VAL A 73 -12.92 13.61 0.40
N ALA A 74 -12.50 14.84 0.68
CA ALA A 74 -13.35 15.86 1.26
C ALA A 74 -14.56 16.20 0.37
N ASP A 75 -14.31 16.32 -0.94
CA ASP A 75 -15.35 16.60 -1.92
C ASP A 75 -16.30 15.41 -2.08
N ALA A 76 -15.81 14.17 -2.15
CA ALA A 76 -16.66 13.00 -2.29
C ALA A 76 -17.58 12.83 -1.06
N LEU A 77 -17.02 13.00 0.15
CA LEU A 77 -17.74 12.82 1.41
C LEU A 77 -18.49 14.08 1.87
N GLN A 78 -18.38 15.20 1.15
CA GLN A 78 -18.98 16.49 1.50
C GLN A 78 -18.60 16.96 2.92
N ILE A 79 -17.33 16.82 3.28
CA ILE A 79 -16.76 17.23 4.56
C ILE A 79 -15.68 18.30 4.37
N SER A 80 -15.24 18.94 5.45
CA SER A 80 -14.07 19.83 5.40
C SER A 80 -12.79 19.03 5.15
N ALA A 81 -11.92 19.53 4.26
CA ALA A 81 -10.60 18.97 4.00
C ALA A 81 -9.76 18.77 5.27
N GLU A 82 -9.87 19.69 6.23
CA GLU A 82 -9.15 19.63 7.51
C GLU A 82 -9.52 18.41 8.37
N LYS A 83 -10.67 17.78 8.12
CA LYS A 83 -11.10 16.55 8.81
C LYS A 83 -10.43 15.29 8.26
N VAL A 84 -9.85 15.35 7.06
CA VAL A 84 -9.22 14.19 6.41
C VAL A 84 -7.77 14.09 6.88
N GLN A 85 -7.48 13.11 7.73
CA GLN A 85 -6.12 12.82 8.22
C GLN A 85 -5.53 11.59 7.49
N PRO A 86 -4.19 11.49 7.35
CA PRO A 86 -3.56 10.46 6.52
C PRO A 86 -3.94 9.03 6.90
N ASP A 87 -4.11 8.79 8.20
CA ASP A 87 -4.27 7.45 8.77
C ASP A 87 -5.72 7.12 9.19
N MET A 88 -6.68 8.00 8.87
CA MET A 88 -8.10 7.72 9.12
C MET A 88 -8.63 6.72 8.10
N SER A 89 -9.31 5.68 8.58
CA SER A 89 -10.05 4.77 7.73
C SER A 89 -11.16 5.55 7.00
N LEU A 90 -11.20 5.43 5.68
CA LEU A 90 -12.29 6.02 4.88
C LEU A 90 -13.65 5.49 5.33
N ILE A 91 -13.76 4.19 5.62
CA ILE A 91 -15.03 3.57 6.05
C ILE A 91 -15.31 3.84 7.53
N SER A 92 -14.47 3.32 8.43
CA SER A 92 -14.72 3.35 9.88
C SER A 92 -14.69 4.74 10.50
N ASP A 93 -13.82 5.65 10.05
CA ASP A 93 -13.64 6.95 10.68
C ASP A 93 -14.33 8.09 9.90
N LEU A 94 -14.34 8.01 8.57
CA LEU A 94 -14.94 9.03 7.70
C LEU A 94 -16.31 8.63 7.12
N ALA A 95 -16.81 7.43 7.47
CA ALA A 95 -18.12 6.92 7.05
C ALA A 95 -18.33 6.87 5.53
N ALA A 96 -17.26 6.63 4.76
CA ALA A 96 -17.33 6.46 3.32
C ALA A 96 -18.13 5.21 2.93
N GLU A 97 -19.04 5.38 1.98
CA GLU A 97 -19.81 4.33 1.34
C GLU A 97 -19.11 3.84 0.06
N SER A 98 -19.58 2.71 -0.49
CA SER A 98 -19.00 2.10 -1.69
C SER A 98 -19.00 3.03 -2.92
N LEU A 99 -20.00 3.90 -3.04
CA LEU A 99 -20.08 4.89 -4.12
C LEU A 99 -19.02 5.99 -3.98
N ASP A 100 -18.64 6.35 -2.75
CA ASP A 100 -17.65 7.39 -2.50
C ASP A 100 -16.28 6.95 -3.00
N PHE A 101 -15.92 5.67 -2.89
CA PHE A 101 -14.67 5.15 -3.46
C PHE A 101 -14.59 5.36 -4.97
N ILE A 102 -15.71 5.23 -5.68
CA ILE A 102 -15.76 5.43 -7.13
C ILE A 102 -15.54 6.92 -7.44
N ASP A 103 -16.19 7.82 -6.70
CA ASP A 103 -16.02 9.27 -6.90
C ASP A 103 -14.60 9.73 -6.54
N ILE A 104 -14.05 9.27 -5.41
CA ILE A 104 -12.67 9.55 -4.99
C ILE A 104 -11.69 9.09 -6.07
N ASN A 105 -11.79 7.85 -6.52
CA ASN A 105 -10.91 7.33 -7.56
C ASN A 105 -11.06 8.13 -8.86
N PHE A 106 -12.28 8.43 -9.29
CA PHE A 106 -12.51 9.21 -10.50
C PHE A 106 -11.89 10.61 -10.41
N ARG A 107 -12.04 11.31 -9.27
CA ARG A 107 -11.40 12.61 -9.03
C ARG A 107 -9.89 12.52 -9.10
N LEU A 108 -9.28 11.49 -8.49
CA LEU A 108 -7.83 11.26 -8.56
C LEU A 108 -7.37 10.99 -10.01
N GLU A 109 -8.12 10.18 -10.76
CA GLU A 109 -7.83 9.90 -12.17
C GLU A 109 -7.85 11.19 -13.01
N GLN A 110 -8.87 12.02 -12.86
CA GLN A 110 -8.94 13.31 -13.56
C GLN A 110 -7.81 14.26 -13.14
N ARG A 111 -7.47 14.26 -11.85
CA ARG A 111 -6.51 15.21 -11.29
C ARG A 111 -5.07 14.91 -11.72
N PHE A 112 -4.67 13.64 -11.68
CA PHE A 112 -3.31 13.23 -11.99
C PHE A 112 -3.14 12.69 -13.42
N GLY A 113 -4.24 12.48 -14.15
CA GLY A 113 -4.18 11.82 -15.46
C GLY A 113 -3.76 10.35 -15.35
N VAL A 114 -4.10 9.69 -14.24
CA VAL A 114 -3.77 8.29 -13.94
C VAL A 114 -4.98 7.39 -14.15
N ALA A 115 -4.77 6.08 -14.18
CA ALA A 115 -5.83 5.08 -14.08
C ALA A 115 -5.66 4.31 -12.77
N MET A 116 -6.58 4.51 -11.82
CA MET A 116 -6.56 3.85 -10.52
C MET A 116 -6.89 2.35 -10.68
N PRO A 117 -6.39 1.48 -9.78
CA PRO A 117 -6.69 0.06 -9.85
C PRO A 117 -8.19 -0.19 -9.67
N ARG A 118 -8.75 -1.07 -10.51
CA ARG A 118 -10.17 -1.45 -10.46
C ARG A 118 -10.39 -2.70 -9.62
N LYS A 119 -9.33 -3.50 -9.40
CA LYS A 119 -9.34 -4.69 -8.54
C LYS A 119 -8.38 -4.51 -7.37
N TYR A 120 -8.65 -5.19 -6.26
CA TYR A 120 -7.75 -5.19 -5.12
C TYR A 120 -6.55 -6.10 -5.36
N LEU A 121 -5.48 -5.92 -4.57
CA LEU A 121 -4.30 -6.78 -4.59
C LEU A 121 -4.68 -8.27 -4.52
N LEU A 122 -5.62 -8.62 -3.63
CA LEU A 122 -6.04 -10.00 -3.38
C LEU A 122 -6.74 -10.63 -4.60
N ASP A 123 -7.49 -9.85 -5.38
CA ASP A 123 -8.10 -10.34 -6.62
C ASP A 123 -7.02 -10.71 -7.64
N HIS A 124 -5.99 -9.88 -7.79
CA HIS A 124 -4.85 -10.19 -8.66
C HIS A 124 -4.03 -11.39 -8.16
N VAL A 125 -4.00 -11.64 -6.85
CA VAL A 125 -3.37 -12.85 -6.29
C VAL A 125 -4.15 -14.10 -6.70
N GLU A 126 -5.47 -14.11 -6.57
CA GLU A 126 -6.31 -15.23 -7.05
C GLU A 126 -6.11 -15.47 -8.56
N GLU A 127 -6.04 -14.41 -9.36
CA GLU A 127 -5.86 -14.49 -10.81
C GLU A 127 -4.50 -15.05 -11.24
N LEU A 128 -3.42 -14.75 -10.50
CA LEU A 128 -2.05 -15.14 -10.88
C LEU A 128 -1.53 -16.40 -10.19
N PHE A 129 -2.06 -16.72 -9.02
CA PHE A 129 -1.60 -17.84 -8.18
C PHE A 129 -2.65 -18.95 -8.03
N GLY A 130 -3.90 -18.69 -8.40
CA GLY A 130 -4.99 -19.67 -8.44
C GLY A 130 -5.99 -19.52 -7.30
N GLU A 131 -7.22 -19.97 -7.55
CA GLU A 131 -8.34 -19.89 -6.61
C GLU A 131 -8.02 -20.53 -5.26
N GLY A 132 -8.31 -19.82 -4.17
CA GLY A 132 -8.05 -20.27 -2.80
C GLY A 132 -6.69 -19.82 -2.27
N THR A 133 -5.88 -19.13 -3.09
CA THR A 133 -4.56 -18.66 -2.66
C THR A 133 -4.67 -17.47 -1.74
N ALA A 134 -5.53 -16.49 -2.06
CA ALA A 134 -5.67 -15.30 -1.25
C ALA A 134 -6.73 -15.48 -0.15
N ILE A 135 -7.85 -16.13 -0.51
CA ILE A 135 -9.05 -16.29 0.31
C ILE A 135 -9.38 -17.77 0.48
N ASP A 136 -9.55 -18.21 1.73
CA ASP A 136 -9.97 -19.59 2.01
C ASP A 136 -11.46 -19.82 1.72
N GLY A 137 -11.91 -21.09 1.81
CA GLY A 137 -13.31 -21.45 1.59
C GLY A 137 -14.30 -20.83 2.60
N GLY A 138 -13.81 -20.19 3.67
CA GLY A 138 -14.59 -19.45 4.65
C GLY A 138 -14.64 -17.94 4.39
N GLY A 139 -14.06 -17.45 3.29
CA GLY A 139 -14.01 -16.02 2.97
C GLY A 139 -12.98 -15.25 3.81
N ARG A 140 -11.90 -15.90 4.25
CA ARG A 140 -10.86 -15.30 5.11
C ARG A 140 -9.49 -15.29 4.44
N LEU A 141 -8.66 -14.31 4.81
CA LEU A 141 -7.30 -14.20 4.31
C LEU A 141 -6.46 -15.42 4.72
N THR A 142 -5.75 -16.00 3.75
CA THR A 142 -4.78 -17.08 4.01
C THR A 142 -3.45 -16.52 4.53
N GLU A 143 -2.59 -17.41 5.04
CA GLU A 143 -1.19 -17.05 5.37
C GLU A 143 -0.40 -16.58 4.13
N VAL A 144 -0.72 -17.14 2.94
CA VAL A 144 -0.09 -16.75 1.68
C VAL A 144 -0.49 -15.32 1.30
N ALA A 145 -1.77 -14.95 1.44
CA ALA A 145 -2.23 -13.58 1.23
C ALA A 145 -1.48 -12.59 2.11
N VAL A 146 -1.35 -12.88 3.40
CA VAL A 146 -0.67 -12.01 4.37
C VAL A 146 0.81 -11.89 4.02
N THR A 147 1.45 -12.97 3.59
CA THR A 147 2.84 -12.96 3.14
C THR A 147 3.03 -12.05 1.92
N ILE A 148 2.17 -12.18 0.91
CA ILE A 148 2.21 -11.34 -0.30
C ILE A 148 1.93 -9.88 0.04
N TRP A 149 0.92 -9.63 0.87
CA TRP A 149 0.53 -8.29 1.32
C TRP A 149 1.69 -7.57 2.01
N ASN A 150 2.31 -8.23 2.99
CA ASN A 150 3.45 -7.67 3.73
C ASN A 150 4.68 -7.48 2.83
N ALA A 151 4.90 -8.40 1.88
CA ALA A 151 5.99 -8.26 0.91
C ALA A 151 5.79 -7.06 -0.03
N ARG A 152 4.54 -6.73 -0.37
CA ARG A 152 4.22 -5.59 -1.25
C ARG A 152 4.24 -4.26 -0.51
N LEU A 153 3.46 -4.16 0.56
CA LEU A 153 3.15 -2.89 1.21
C LEU A 153 4.09 -2.58 2.39
N GLY A 154 4.89 -3.56 2.81
CA GLY A 154 5.82 -3.42 3.92
C GLY A 154 5.12 -3.08 5.25
N SER A 155 5.90 -2.62 6.22
CA SER A 155 5.37 -2.23 7.54
C SER A 155 4.62 -0.90 7.56
N ALA A 156 4.71 -0.10 6.48
CA ALA A 156 4.02 1.16 6.34
C ALA A 156 2.58 1.00 5.78
N GLY A 157 2.29 -0.15 5.15
CA GLY A 157 0.97 -0.49 4.68
C GLY A 157 -0.01 -0.87 5.79
N PRO A 158 -1.30 -1.01 5.47
CA PRO A 158 -2.28 -1.46 6.44
C PRO A 158 -1.97 -2.87 6.94
N ARG A 159 -2.28 -3.14 8.20
CA ARG A 159 -1.97 -4.43 8.82
C ARG A 159 -3.08 -5.44 8.53
N VAL A 160 -2.68 -6.62 8.06
CA VAL A 160 -3.55 -7.79 7.88
C VAL A 160 -2.98 -8.98 8.65
N HIS A 161 -3.84 -9.96 8.94
CA HIS A 161 -3.45 -11.22 9.57
C HIS A 161 -4.25 -12.38 8.97
N ALA A 162 -3.72 -13.59 9.10
CA ALA A 162 -4.41 -14.77 8.61
C ALA A 162 -5.72 -14.97 9.38
N GLY A 163 -6.74 -15.47 8.68
CA GLY A 163 -8.09 -15.58 9.20
C GLY A 163 -8.88 -14.27 9.26
N MET A 164 -8.32 -13.12 8.87
CA MET A 164 -9.08 -11.86 8.75
C MET A 164 -10.22 -12.05 7.72
N PRO A 165 -11.48 -11.70 8.05
CA PRO A 165 -12.57 -11.69 7.08
C PRO A 165 -12.25 -10.78 5.89
N LEU A 166 -12.53 -11.23 4.67
CA LEU A 166 -12.34 -10.41 3.47
C LEU A 166 -13.14 -9.09 3.56
N ASP A 167 -14.32 -9.12 4.16
CA ASP A 167 -15.19 -7.95 4.33
C ASP A 167 -14.60 -6.87 5.26
N ASP A 168 -13.60 -7.22 6.09
CA ASP A 168 -12.92 -6.25 6.95
C ASP A 168 -11.78 -5.52 6.21
N VAL A 169 -11.25 -6.08 5.12
CA VAL A 169 -10.10 -5.52 4.38
C VAL A 169 -10.38 -4.10 3.84
N PRO A 170 -11.56 -3.77 3.30
CA PRO A 170 -11.85 -2.41 2.82
C PRO A 170 -11.77 -1.32 3.91
N THR A 171 -11.97 -1.69 5.18
CA THR A 171 -11.84 -0.75 6.32
C THR A 171 -10.40 -0.30 6.55
N LEU A 172 -9.44 -0.97 5.92
CA LEU A 172 -8.03 -0.63 5.99
C LEU A 172 -7.62 0.46 5.00
N VAL A 173 -8.52 0.89 4.11
CA VAL A 173 -8.24 1.96 3.14
C VAL A 173 -8.26 3.31 3.85
N THR A 174 -7.16 4.05 3.67
CA THR A 174 -6.92 5.38 4.25
C THR A 174 -6.46 6.36 3.17
N PRO A 175 -6.49 7.69 3.42
CA PRO A 175 -5.87 8.66 2.52
C PRO A 175 -4.40 8.34 2.22
N ARG A 176 -3.63 7.86 3.21
CA ARG A 176 -2.24 7.41 2.98
C ARG A 176 -2.16 6.30 1.94
N THR A 177 -3.05 5.31 1.98
CA THR A 177 -3.03 4.22 0.98
C THR A 177 -3.35 4.73 -0.43
N LEU A 178 -4.23 5.73 -0.58
CA LEU A 178 -4.50 6.36 -1.87
C LEU A 178 -3.28 7.12 -2.39
N VAL A 179 -2.56 7.83 -1.51
CA VAL A 179 -1.29 8.48 -1.86
C VAL A 179 -0.29 7.46 -2.38
N MET A 180 -0.09 6.34 -1.68
CA MET A 180 0.82 5.28 -2.11
C MET A 180 0.48 4.74 -3.50
N ILE A 181 -0.80 4.55 -3.81
CA ILE A 181 -1.25 4.07 -5.13
C ILE A 181 -0.93 5.10 -6.22
N VAL A 182 -1.25 6.38 -5.99
CA VAL A 182 -0.97 7.45 -6.96
C VAL A 182 0.53 7.60 -7.18
N GLU A 183 1.33 7.57 -6.12
CA GLU A 183 2.79 7.59 -6.18
C GLU A 183 3.35 6.42 -7.00
N GLU A 184 2.85 5.20 -6.78
CA GLU A 184 3.30 4.01 -7.51
C GLU A 184 3.02 4.12 -9.01
N ILE A 185 1.86 4.68 -9.38
CA ILE A 185 1.49 4.94 -10.78
C ILE A 185 2.35 6.04 -11.39
N LEU A 186 2.52 7.18 -10.72
CA LEU A 186 3.34 8.29 -11.21
C LEU A 186 4.81 7.87 -11.39
N ALA A 187 5.32 7.00 -10.52
CA ALA A 187 6.65 6.41 -10.61
C ALA A 187 6.85 5.47 -11.82
N THR A 188 5.78 5.19 -12.59
CA THR A 188 5.89 4.46 -13.86
C THR A 188 6.15 5.35 -15.06
N CYS A 189 6.25 6.67 -14.87
CA CYS A 189 6.67 7.58 -15.91
C CYS A 189 8.04 7.16 -16.47
N PRO A 190 8.17 6.92 -17.79
CA PRO A 190 9.43 6.46 -18.36
C PRO A 190 10.48 7.57 -18.35
N ASP A 191 11.77 7.22 -18.36
CA ASP A 191 12.87 8.21 -18.33
C ASP A 191 12.86 9.17 -19.54
N THR A 192 12.35 8.70 -20.68
CA THR A 192 12.26 9.47 -21.92
C THR A 192 10.87 9.42 -22.52
N CYS A 193 10.49 10.49 -23.22
CA CYS A 193 9.24 10.53 -23.96
C CYS A 193 9.27 9.54 -25.13
N PRO A 194 8.39 8.53 -25.20
CA PRO A 194 8.39 7.57 -26.30
C PRO A 194 7.95 8.18 -27.64
N ASN A 195 7.37 9.39 -27.64
CA ASN A 195 6.96 10.09 -28.85
C ASN A 195 8.11 10.87 -29.52
N CYS A 196 9.02 11.48 -28.74
CA CYS A 196 10.10 12.34 -29.28
C CYS A 196 11.51 12.00 -28.78
N GLY A 197 11.65 11.06 -27.85
CA GLY A 197 12.93 10.60 -27.28
C GLY A 197 13.57 11.55 -26.25
N LYS A 198 12.89 12.62 -25.82
CA LYS A 198 13.46 13.62 -24.90
C LYS A 198 13.13 13.31 -23.44
N ALA A 199 14.09 13.48 -22.54
CA ALA A 199 13.93 13.44 -21.09
C ALA A 199 13.53 14.83 -20.56
N ALA A 200 12.33 15.27 -20.91
CA ALA A 200 11.84 16.62 -20.63
C ALA A 200 10.42 16.58 -20.03
N TRP A 201 10.20 15.68 -19.07
CA TRP A 201 8.90 15.59 -18.39
C TRP A 201 8.69 16.78 -17.46
N THR A 202 7.48 17.30 -17.44
CA THR A 202 7.06 18.41 -16.58
C THR A 202 5.62 18.19 -16.12
N VAL A 203 5.22 18.90 -15.06
CA VAL A 203 3.83 18.93 -14.63
C VAL A 203 3.05 19.89 -15.53
N VAL A 204 1.97 19.40 -16.13
CA VAL A 204 0.99 20.16 -16.92
C VAL A 204 -0.38 20.05 -16.27
N GLU A 205 -1.26 21.05 -16.45
CA GLU A 205 -2.64 21.02 -15.93
C GLU A 205 -2.69 20.66 -14.42
N GLU A 206 -1.87 21.38 -13.64
CA GLU A 206 -1.69 21.30 -12.17
C GLU A 206 -1.06 20.01 -11.61
N CYS A 207 -1.45 18.81 -12.05
CA CYS A 207 -0.95 17.55 -11.50
C CYS A 207 -0.80 16.41 -12.53
N THR A 208 -0.86 16.69 -13.84
CA THR A 208 -0.65 15.66 -14.87
C THR A 208 0.78 15.75 -15.43
N ILE A 209 1.35 14.65 -15.92
CA ILE A 209 2.72 14.66 -16.47
C ILE A 209 2.66 14.77 -18.00
N GLY A 210 3.33 15.79 -18.54
CA GLY A 210 3.44 16.04 -19.99
C GLY A 210 4.89 16.25 -20.43
N CYS A 211 5.18 15.94 -21.69
CA CYS A 211 6.49 16.20 -22.28
C CYS A 211 6.60 17.69 -22.65
N GLY A 212 7.61 18.39 -22.13
CA GLY A 212 7.85 19.81 -22.41
C GLY A 212 8.17 20.13 -23.88
N GLU A 213 8.57 19.13 -24.66
CA GLU A 213 8.96 19.31 -26.07
C GLU A 213 7.80 19.06 -27.04
N CYS A 214 7.25 17.85 -27.05
CA CYS A 214 6.18 17.48 -27.98
C CYS A 214 4.78 17.56 -27.38
N ARG A 215 4.64 17.92 -26.10
CA ARG A 215 3.37 18.10 -25.38
C ARG A 215 2.50 16.83 -25.27
N SER A 216 3.05 15.65 -25.59
CA SER A 216 2.37 14.39 -25.34
C SER A 216 2.29 14.12 -23.83
N ARG A 217 1.19 13.50 -23.39
CA ARG A 217 1.05 13.03 -22.01
C ARG A 217 1.97 11.85 -21.73
N ALA A 218 2.44 11.72 -20.50
CA ALA A 218 3.19 10.55 -20.08
C ALA A 218 2.32 9.29 -20.19
N PRO A 219 2.79 8.21 -20.83
CA PRO A 219 2.06 6.95 -20.89
C PRO A 219 2.27 6.17 -19.59
N LEU A 220 1.59 6.61 -18.54
CA LEU A 220 1.62 5.95 -17.24
C LEU A 220 0.95 4.57 -17.31
N VAL A 221 1.47 3.63 -16.52
CA VAL A 221 0.92 2.29 -16.39
C VAL A 221 -0.32 2.35 -15.51
N THR A 222 -1.34 1.53 -15.80
CA THR A 222 -2.55 1.48 -14.96
C THR A 222 -2.25 0.89 -13.58
N GLY A 223 -3.01 1.26 -12.55
CA GLY A 223 -2.85 0.70 -11.22
C GLY A 223 -2.97 -0.83 -11.18
N ASP A 224 -3.88 -1.42 -11.97
CA ASP A 224 -4.00 -2.87 -12.09
C ASP A 224 -2.75 -3.51 -12.72
N ASP A 225 -2.16 -2.88 -13.73
CA ASP A 225 -0.94 -3.38 -14.37
C ASP A 225 0.29 -3.21 -13.48
N VAL A 226 0.35 -2.12 -12.70
CA VAL A 226 1.36 -1.95 -11.63
C VAL A 226 1.27 -3.10 -10.64
N ILE A 227 0.04 -3.47 -10.22
CA ILE A 227 -0.17 -4.58 -9.30
C ILE A 227 0.29 -5.90 -9.91
N ARG A 228 -0.14 -6.18 -11.15
CA ARG A 228 0.16 -7.42 -11.87
C ARG A 228 1.66 -7.60 -12.10
N ARG A 229 2.35 -6.57 -12.61
CA ARG A 229 3.80 -6.62 -12.86
C ARG A 229 4.58 -6.94 -11.59
N TRP A 230 4.21 -6.30 -10.47
CA TRP A 230 4.86 -6.58 -9.19
C TRP A 230 4.65 -8.05 -8.75
N LEU A 231 3.43 -8.59 -8.90
CA LEU A 231 3.12 -9.99 -8.55
C LEU A 231 3.84 -10.99 -9.46
N GLU A 232 3.94 -10.72 -10.76
CA GLU A 232 4.69 -11.53 -11.71
C GLU A 232 6.18 -11.58 -11.36
N ASP A 233 6.77 -10.42 -11.06
CA ASP A 233 8.14 -10.29 -10.59
C ASP A 233 8.36 -11.02 -9.25
N PHE A 234 7.41 -10.87 -8.32
CA PHE A 234 7.44 -11.55 -7.02
C PHE A 234 7.39 -13.07 -7.18
N ARG A 235 6.56 -13.58 -8.10
CA ARG A 235 6.49 -15.00 -8.47
C ARG A 235 7.81 -15.47 -9.09
N ALA A 236 8.37 -14.70 -10.02
CA ALA A 236 9.63 -15.03 -10.70
C ALA A 236 10.84 -15.10 -9.75
N ARG A 237 10.85 -14.32 -8.67
CA ARG A 237 11.87 -14.37 -7.62
C ARG A 237 11.70 -15.52 -6.62
N GLY A 238 10.74 -16.41 -6.83
CA GLY A 238 10.48 -17.53 -5.92
C GLY A 238 9.68 -17.12 -4.68
N GLY A 239 8.64 -16.30 -4.85
CA GLY A 239 7.62 -16.06 -3.83
C GLY A 239 7.06 -17.38 -3.21
N PRO A 240 6.21 -17.31 -2.17
CA PRO A 240 5.90 -18.40 -1.22
C PRO A 240 5.26 -19.68 -1.79
N MET A 241 5.31 -19.92 -3.10
CA MET A 241 4.91 -21.17 -3.75
C MET A 241 6.03 -22.21 -3.87
N SER A 242 7.19 -22.03 -3.23
CA SER A 242 8.23 -23.07 -3.20
C SER A 242 8.00 -24.08 -2.07
N SER A 243 6.92 -24.86 -2.16
CA SER A 243 6.83 -26.28 -1.74
C SER A 243 5.38 -26.76 -1.72
N ALA A 244 4.89 -27.22 -2.88
CA ALA A 244 3.88 -28.27 -2.92
C ALA A 244 4.40 -29.34 -3.88
N SER A 245 5.15 -30.29 -3.32
CA SER A 245 5.50 -31.58 -3.91
C SER A 245 4.82 -32.67 -3.10
#